data_AF-A0A7C4DUF4-F1
#
_entry.id   AF-A0A7C4DUF4-F1
#
_cell.length_a   1.000
_cell.length_b   1.000
_cell.length_c   1.000
_cell.angle_alpha   90.00
_cell.angle_beta   90.00
_cell.angle_gamma   90.00
#
_symmetry.space_group_name_H-M   'P 1'
#
loop_
_entity.id
_entity.type
_entity.pdbx_description
1 polymer ?
#
loop_
_entity_poly.entity_id
_entity_poly.type
_entity_poly.pdbx_seq_one_letter_code
_entity_poly.pdbx_strand_id
1 'polypeptide(L)'
;MGERNLVKVHLEYGEVKADFEGEAGQVFESILRFLSQICPAIGAAQKIIYTPNLAGIINSVVGILEITDEIPIVNPAINLSAKNAICLALLGAYIGNKIGKLRKDTLSINDLSKSTGKAKKTISNDIPKLIEGGLVEKVSEGEYRITQLGIRRSEEIINALRENKLSAGRRR
;
A
#
# COMPACT_ATOMS: atom_id res chain seq x y z
N MET A 1 -27.69 -4.81 33.69
CA MET A 1 -27.00 -5.98 33.09
C MET A 1 -27.40 -6.00 31.63
N GLY A 2 -26.49 -5.62 30.71
CA GLY A 2 -26.80 -5.62 29.28
C GLY A 2 -26.73 -7.03 28.71
N GLU A 3 -27.75 -7.44 27.96
CA GLU A 3 -27.76 -8.69 27.22
C GLU A 3 -26.56 -8.74 26.27
N ARG A 4 -25.69 -9.73 26.42
CA ARG A 4 -24.66 -10.02 25.42
C ARG A 4 -25.37 -10.71 24.26
N ASN A 5 -25.60 -9.98 23.17
CA ASN A 5 -26.13 -10.55 21.94
C ASN A 5 -25.07 -11.46 21.31
N LEU A 6 -25.16 -12.75 21.62
CA LEU A 6 -24.34 -13.79 21.02
C LEU A 6 -24.98 -14.24 19.71
N VAL A 7 -24.14 -14.44 18.70
CA VAL A 7 -24.51 -14.98 17.39
C VAL A 7 -24.07 -16.42 17.37
N LYS A 8 -24.95 -17.31 16.92
CA LYS A 8 -24.65 -18.72 16.70
C LYS A 8 -24.83 -19.07 15.23
N VAL A 9 -23.87 -19.79 14.67
CA VAL A 9 -23.85 -20.15 13.25
C VAL A 9 -23.40 -21.59 13.10
N HIS A 10 -24.17 -22.33 12.31
CA HIS A 10 -23.87 -23.70 11.92
C HIS A 10 -23.49 -23.68 10.43
N LEU A 11 -22.30 -24.17 10.10
CA LEU A 11 -21.76 -24.20 8.75
C LEU A 11 -21.57 -25.64 8.29
N GLU A 12 -22.01 -25.94 7.07
CA GLU A 12 -21.92 -27.27 6.46
C GLU A 12 -21.44 -27.13 5.01
N TYR A 13 -20.39 -27.86 4.65
CA TYR A 13 -19.88 -27.98 3.29
C TYR A 13 -19.49 -29.42 3.00
N GLY A 14 -20.31 -30.12 2.21
CA GLY A 14 -20.16 -31.57 2.00
C GLY A 14 -20.30 -32.31 3.33
N GLU A 15 -19.27 -33.09 3.68
CA GLU A 15 -19.23 -33.84 4.94
C GLU A 15 -18.66 -33.02 6.12
N VAL A 16 -18.11 -31.83 5.87
CA VAL A 16 -17.48 -31.00 6.90
C VAL A 16 -18.50 -30.08 7.55
N LYS A 17 -18.61 -30.14 8.87
CA LYS A 17 -19.52 -29.33 9.69
C LYS A 17 -18.76 -28.57 10.77
N ALA A 18 -19.18 -27.34 11.05
CA ALA A 18 -18.68 -26.55 12.17
C ALA A 18 -19.78 -25.70 12.83
N ASP A 19 -19.57 -25.42 14.10
CA ASP A 19 -20.39 -24.54 14.93
C ASP A 19 -19.55 -23.41 15.49
N PHE A 20 -20.07 -22.19 15.39
CA PHE A 20 -19.47 -21.02 16.03
C PHE A 20 -20.52 -20.28 16.85
N GLU A 21 -20.15 -19.89 18.06
CA GLU A 21 -21.01 -19.09 18.95
C GLU A 21 -20.16 -18.02 19.64
N GLY A 22 -20.59 -16.76 19.57
CA GLY A 22 -19.80 -15.65 20.11
C GLY A 22 -20.33 -14.29 19.70
N GLU A 23 -19.57 -13.24 19.97
CA GLU A 23 -19.91 -11.91 19.46
C GLU A 23 -19.84 -11.87 17.92
N ALA A 24 -20.68 -11.03 17.30
CA ALA A 24 -20.83 -10.99 15.84
C ALA A 24 -19.49 -10.89 15.08
N GLY A 25 -18.53 -10.09 15.58
CA GLY A 25 -17.20 -9.96 14.97
C GLY A 25 -16.38 -11.25 15.03
N GLN A 26 -16.38 -11.94 16.18
CA GLN A 26 -15.63 -13.19 16.39
C GLN A 26 -16.22 -14.34 15.55
N VAL A 27 -17.54 -14.37 15.44
CA VAL A 27 -18.26 -15.34 14.61
C VAL A 27 -17.96 -15.12 13.13
N PHE A 28 -17.91 -13.86 12.68
CA PHE A 28 -17.56 -13.53 11.29
C PHE A 28 -16.12 -13.96 10.94
N GLU A 29 -15.14 -13.71 11.82
CA GLU A 29 -13.77 -14.19 11.63
C GLU A 29 -13.69 -15.72 11.55
N SER A 30 -14.49 -16.42 12.36
CA SER A 30 -14.55 -17.89 12.40
C SER A 30 -15.15 -18.48 11.11
N ILE A 31 -16.21 -17.85 10.58
CA ILE A 31 -16.81 -18.20 9.27
C ILE A 31 -15.76 -18.06 8.15
N LEU A 32 -15.06 -16.92 8.10
CA LEU A 32 -14.04 -16.68 7.06
C LEU A 32 -12.90 -17.71 7.13
N ARG A 33 -12.46 -18.06 8.35
CA ARG A 33 -11.42 -19.06 8.57
C ARG A 33 -11.87 -20.45 8.09
N PHE A 34 -13.07 -20.88 8.46
CA PHE A 34 -13.65 -22.15 8.02
C PHE A 34 -13.73 -22.25 6.50
N LEU A 35 -14.25 -21.23 5.84
CA LEU A 35 -14.35 -21.18 4.38
C LEU A 35 -12.98 -21.21 3.69
N SER A 36 -11.97 -20.53 4.27
CA SER A 36 -10.61 -20.53 3.72
C SER A 36 -9.92 -21.90 3.78
N GLN A 37 -10.27 -22.73 4.78
CA GLN A 37 -9.69 -24.08 4.95
C GLN A 37 -10.31 -25.10 4.00
N ILE A 38 -11.59 -24.92 3.65
CA ILE A 38 -12.38 -25.94 2.94
C ILE A 38 -12.50 -25.67 1.45
N CYS A 39 -12.40 -24.41 1.02
CA CYS A 39 -12.43 -24.03 -0.38
C CYS A 39 -11.02 -23.70 -0.90
N PRO A 40 -10.31 -24.63 -1.58
CA PRO A 40 -9.03 -24.34 -2.23
C PRO A 40 -9.12 -23.17 -3.20
N ALA A 41 -10.28 -22.95 -3.83
CA ALA A 41 -10.55 -21.82 -4.69
C ALA A 41 -10.47 -20.47 -3.95
N ILE A 42 -10.87 -20.41 -2.67
CA ILE A 42 -10.73 -19.21 -1.83
C ILE A 42 -9.25 -19.01 -1.47
N GLY A 43 -8.54 -20.06 -1.09
CA GLY A 43 -7.09 -20.00 -0.81
C GLY A 43 -6.25 -19.66 -2.05
N ALA A 44 -6.61 -20.17 -3.22
CA ALA A 44 -5.96 -19.87 -4.49
C ALA A 44 -6.28 -18.45 -4.96
N ALA A 45 -7.53 -18.00 -4.83
CA ALA A 45 -7.92 -16.62 -5.07
C ALA A 45 -7.13 -15.66 -4.16
N GLN A 46 -6.98 -15.98 -2.86
CA GLN A 46 -6.15 -15.20 -1.93
C GLN A 46 -4.68 -15.11 -2.37
N LYS A 47 -4.14 -16.14 -3.04
CA LYS A 47 -2.75 -16.15 -3.54
C LYS A 47 -2.53 -15.32 -4.81
N ILE A 48 -3.59 -14.99 -5.55
CA ILE A 48 -3.52 -14.18 -6.79
C ILE A 48 -4.08 -12.76 -6.62
N ILE A 49 -4.87 -12.52 -5.57
CA ILE A 49 -5.40 -11.20 -5.23
C ILE A 49 -4.28 -10.38 -4.59
N TYR A 50 -3.81 -9.36 -5.29
CA TYR A 50 -2.93 -8.36 -4.72
C TYR A 50 -3.72 -7.37 -3.86
N THR A 51 -3.57 -7.48 -2.54
CA THR A 51 -4.08 -6.50 -1.58
C THR A 51 -2.89 -5.85 -0.88
N PRO A 52 -2.65 -4.54 -1.06
CA PRO A 52 -1.58 -3.85 -0.36
C PRO A 52 -1.69 -4.04 1.16
N ASN A 53 -0.66 -4.63 1.78
CA ASN A 53 -0.56 -4.69 3.23
C ASN A 53 -0.12 -3.32 3.76
N LEU A 54 -1.09 -2.44 4.02
CA LEU A 54 -0.82 -1.05 4.40
C LEU A 54 0.11 -0.95 5.63
N ALA A 55 -0.10 -1.79 6.64
CA ALA A 55 0.76 -1.82 7.83
C ALA A 55 2.21 -2.24 7.49
N GLY A 56 2.36 -3.26 6.64
CA GLY A 56 3.67 -3.70 6.13
C GLY A 56 4.38 -2.60 5.34
N ILE A 57 3.65 -1.91 4.48
CA ILE A 57 4.17 -0.79 3.67
C ILE A 57 4.59 0.38 4.58
N ILE A 58 3.78 0.77 5.56
CA ILE A 58 4.11 1.86 6.49
C ILE A 58 5.43 1.56 7.22
N ASN A 59 5.61 0.32 7.69
CA ASN A 59 6.84 -0.07 8.37
C ASN A 59 8.05 -0.10 7.42
N SER A 60 7.84 -0.48 6.15
CA SER A 60 8.93 -0.58 5.18
C SER A 60 9.46 0.78 4.74
N VAL A 61 8.62 1.82 4.74
CA VAL A 61 8.99 3.18 4.29
C VAL A 61 9.73 4.03 5.34
N VAL A 62 9.81 3.58 6.59
CA VAL A 62 10.48 4.33 7.68
C VAL A 62 11.93 4.67 7.31
N GLY A 63 12.27 5.96 7.31
CA GLY A 63 13.59 6.47 6.93
C GLY A 63 13.85 6.54 5.41
N ILE A 64 12.85 6.19 4.58
CA ILE A 64 12.84 6.38 3.13
C ILE A 64 11.94 7.56 2.74
N LEU A 65 10.79 7.68 3.38
CA LEU A 65 9.89 8.82 3.23
C LEU A 65 9.32 9.26 4.57
N GLU A 66 8.98 10.53 4.66
CA GLU A 66 8.30 11.15 5.79
C GLU A 66 7.00 11.79 5.30
N ILE A 67 5.94 11.78 6.11
CA ILE A 67 4.65 12.39 5.75
C ILE A 67 4.45 13.63 6.61
N THR A 68 4.49 14.80 5.98
CA THR A 68 4.20 16.08 6.65
C THR A 68 2.69 16.37 6.64
N ASP A 69 2.28 17.52 7.18
CA ASP A 69 0.89 17.97 7.13
C ASP A 69 0.41 18.35 5.72
N GLU A 70 1.33 18.63 4.79
CA GLU A 70 1.00 19.06 3.43
C GLU A 70 1.27 17.98 2.38
N ILE A 71 2.50 17.45 2.38
CA ILE A 71 2.98 16.51 1.35
C ILE A 71 3.91 15.45 1.97
N PRO A 72 4.02 14.28 1.35
CA PRO A 72 5.12 13.36 1.66
C PRO A 72 6.45 13.95 1.19
N ILE A 73 7.54 13.66 1.88
CA ILE A 73 8.91 14.04 1.53
C ILE A 73 9.74 12.76 1.38
N VAL A 74 10.34 12.56 0.21
CA VAL A 74 11.28 11.47 -0.03
C VAL A 74 12.63 11.88 0.54
N ASN A 75 13.26 10.98 1.30
CA ASN A 75 14.53 11.26 1.97
C ASN A 75 15.62 11.66 0.94
N PRO A 76 16.15 12.90 1.00
CA PRO A 76 17.10 13.41 0.01
C PRO A 76 18.46 12.69 0.05
N ALA A 77 18.78 11.99 1.16
CA ALA A 77 19.99 11.18 1.26
C ALA A 77 19.93 9.91 0.40
N ILE A 78 18.76 9.55 -0.13
CA ILE A 78 18.58 8.38 -1.00
C ILE A 78 18.65 8.82 -2.45
N ASN A 79 19.69 8.37 -3.16
CA ASN A 79 19.82 8.66 -4.58
C ASN A 79 18.85 7.81 -5.41
N LEU A 80 17.74 8.42 -5.84
CA LEU A 80 16.73 7.80 -6.68
C LEU A 80 16.67 8.45 -8.06
N SER A 81 16.33 7.63 -9.07
CA SER A 81 15.87 8.13 -10.36
C SER A 81 14.59 8.95 -10.16
N ALA A 82 14.32 9.90 -11.06
CA ALA A 82 13.12 10.72 -10.96
C ALA A 82 11.84 9.87 -10.97
N LYS A 83 11.77 8.84 -11.83
CA LYS A 83 10.68 7.86 -11.86
C LYS A 83 10.44 7.18 -10.51
N ASN A 84 11.49 6.65 -9.88
CA ASN A 84 11.36 5.98 -8.60
C ASN A 84 10.95 6.95 -7.48
N ALA A 85 11.51 8.17 -7.50
CA ALA A 85 11.15 9.20 -6.53
C ALA A 85 9.68 9.62 -6.66
N ILE A 86 9.15 9.76 -7.89
CA ILE A 86 7.73 10.04 -8.13
C ILE A 86 6.85 8.93 -7.57
N CYS A 87 7.19 7.66 -7.81
CA CYS A 87 6.45 6.53 -7.26
C CYS A 87 6.42 6.55 -5.73
N LEU A 88 7.56 6.79 -5.07
CA LEU A 88 7.61 6.88 -3.60
C LEU A 88 6.85 8.09 -3.05
N ALA A 89 6.91 9.23 -3.73
CA ALA A 89 6.13 10.41 -3.35
C ALA A 89 4.62 10.13 -3.40
N LEU A 90 4.13 9.55 -4.51
CA LEU A 90 2.72 9.21 -4.63
C LEU A 90 2.29 8.08 -3.69
N LEU A 91 3.19 7.12 -3.38
CA LEU A 91 2.97 6.14 -2.33
C LEU A 91 2.79 6.82 -0.97
N GLY A 92 3.63 7.80 -0.65
CA GLY A 92 3.49 8.60 0.56
C GLY A 92 2.16 9.36 0.62
N ALA A 93 1.67 9.87 -0.51
CA ALA A 93 0.36 10.54 -0.58
C ALA A 93 -0.79 9.55 -0.32
N TYR A 94 -0.72 8.36 -0.92
CA TYR A 94 -1.65 7.27 -0.68
C TYR A 94 -1.68 6.86 0.80
N ILE A 95 -0.52 6.61 1.41
CA ILE A 95 -0.42 6.24 2.82
C ILE A 95 -0.97 7.36 3.70
N GLY A 96 -0.51 8.61 3.47
CA GLY A 96 -0.91 9.77 4.25
C GLY A 96 -2.41 10.01 4.23
N ASN A 97 -3.05 9.80 3.08
CA ASN A 97 -4.50 9.87 2.97
C ASN A 97 -5.20 8.72 3.70
N LYS A 98 -4.71 7.48 3.55
CA LYS A 98 -5.30 6.30 4.21
C LYS A 98 -5.25 6.36 5.73
N ILE A 99 -4.23 7.00 6.31
CA ILE A 99 -4.11 7.20 7.76
C ILE A 99 -4.70 8.53 8.26
N GLY A 100 -5.36 9.30 7.38
CA GLY A 100 -6.01 10.56 7.73
C GLY A 100 -5.06 11.74 7.98
N LYS A 101 -3.77 11.61 7.65
CA LYS A 101 -2.77 12.70 7.79
C LYS A 101 -2.86 13.70 6.63
N LEU A 102 -3.14 13.22 5.43
CA LEU A 102 -3.30 14.05 4.22
C LEU A 102 -4.75 14.06 3.74
N ARG A 103 -5.22 15.21 3.28
CA ARG A 103 -6.60 15.38 2.79
C ARG A 103 -6.86 14.68 1.44
N LYS A 104 -5.82 14.50 0.63
CA LYS A 104 -5.90 13.89 -0.70
C LYS A 104 -4.76 12.90 -0.91
N ASP A 105 -4.98 11.94 -1.79
CA ASP A 105 -4.00 10.93 -2.22
C ASP A 105 -3.34 11.28 -3.57
N THR A 106 -3.57 12.51 -4.06
CA THR A 106 -3.01 13.01 -5.32
C THR A 106 -1.95 14.08 -5.07
N LEU A 107 -0.99 14.19 -5.99
CA LEU A 107 0.04 15.23 -5.98
C LEU A 107 0.09 15.94 -7.34
N SER A 108 0.34 17.24 -7.31
CA SER A 108 0.64 18.03 -8.51
C SER A 108 2.11 17.94 -8.92
N ILE A 109 2.48 18.45 -10.11
CA ILE A 109 3.91 18.57 -10.52
C ILE A 109 4.71 19.38 -9.50
N ASN A 110 4.11 20.42 -8.92
CA ASN A 110 4.74 21.24 -7.90
C ASN A 110 4.98 20.45 -6.62
N ASP A 111 3.97 19.70 -6.17
CA ASP A 111 4.06 18.87 -4.97
C ASP A 111 5.09 17.75 -5.15
N LEU A 112 5.09 17.09 -6.31
CA LEU A 112 6.09 16.07 -6.69
C LEU A 112 7.50 16.64 -6.71
N SER A 113 7.69 17.86 -7.25
CA SER A 113 9.00 18.51 -7.27
C SER A 113 9.49 18.82 -5.85
N LYS A 114 8.62 19.34 -4.98
CA LYS A 114 8.95 19.58 -3.56
C LYS A 114 9.21 18.28 -2.80
N SER A 115 8.36 17.28 -3.00
CA SER A 115 8.43 15.97 -2.34
C SER A 115 9.69 15.19 -2.69
N THR A 116 10.12 15.24 -3.96
CA THR A 116 11.23 14.42 -4.47
C THR A 116 12.55 15.17 -4.56
N GLY A 117 12.55 16.49 -4.42
CA GLY A 117 13.70 17.35 -4.70
C GLY A 117 14.12 17.40 -6.17
N LYS A 118 13.34 16.81 -7.10
CA LYS A 118 13.64 16.82 -8.54
C LYS A 118 13.07 18.07 -9.20
N ALA A 119 13.73 18.54 -10.26
CA ALA A 119 13.26 19.69 -11.03
C ALA A 119 11.90 19.41 -11.68
N LYS A 120 11.00 20.40 -11.69
CA LYS A 120 9.66 20.30 -12.31
C LYS A 120 9.71 19.77 -13.75
N LYS A 121 10.67 20.25 -14.55
CA LYS A 121 10.87 19.78 -15.94
C LYS A 121 11.14 18.28 -16.01
N THR A 122 11.94 17.74 -15.09
CA THR A 122 12.21 16.30 -15.02
C THR A 122 10.95 15.53 -14.64
N ILE A 123 10.18 16.02 -13.67
CA ILE A 123 8.89 15.42 -13.30
C ILE A 123 7.92 15.40 -14.49
N SER A 124 7.76 16.54 -15.18
CA SER A 124 6.91 16.67 -16.37
C SER A 124 7.29 15.70 -17.48
N ASN A 125 8.59 15.41 -17.64
CA ASN A 125 9.08 14.50 -18.68
C ASN A 125 8.88 13.01 -18.34
N ASP A 126 8.82 12.66 -17.05
CA ASP A 126 8.71 11.26 -16.62
C ASP A 126 7.28 10.84 -16.29
N ILE A 127 6.41 11.76 -15.87
CA ILE A 127 4.99 11.47 -15.60
C ILE A 127 4.28 10.78 -16.77
N PRO A 128 4.39 11.23 -18.03
CA PRO A 128 3.74 10.55 -19.16
C PRO A 128 4.16 9.08 -19.29
N LYS A 129 5.44 8.79 -19.05
CA LYS A 129 5.99 7.43 -19.11
C LYS A 129 5.47 6.55 -17.97
N LEU A 130 5.26 7.14 -16.80
CA LEU A 130 4.68 6.45 -15.64
C LEU A 130 3.19 6.16 -15.84
N ILE A 131 2.48 7.05 -16.53
CA ILE A 131 1.08 6.87 -16.94
C ILE A 131 0.98 5.76 -17.99
N GLU A 132 1.80 5.83 -19.04
CA GLU A 132 1.87 4.79 -20.08
C GLU A 132 2.22 3.42 -19.50
N GLY A 133 3.12 3.37 -18.52
CA GLY A 133 3.46 2.15 -17.78
C GLY A 133 2.43 1.71 -16.74
N GLY A 134 1.31 2.43 -16.59
CA GLY A 134 0.23 2.10 -15.66
C GLY A 134 0.59 2.23 -14.18
N LEU A 135 1.72 2.87 -13.83
CA LEU A 135 2.16 3.07 -12.45
C LEU A 135 1.49 4.27 -11.78
N VAL A 136 1.06 5.23 -12.60
CA VAL A 136 0.46 6.49 -12.18
C VAL A 136 -0.78 6.75 -13.04
N GLU A 137 -1.81 7.35 -12.47
CA GLU A 137 -2.97 7.85 -13.21
C GLU A 137 -3.10 9.36 -13.04
N LYS A 138 -3.63 10.03 -14.07
CA LYS A 138 -4.00 11.45 -13.99
C LYS A 138 -5.47 11.53 -13.58
N VAL A 139 -5.73 12.05 -12.39
CA VAL A 139 -7.09 12.09 -11.79
C VAL A 139 -7.86 13.32 -12.26
N SER A 140 -7.17 14.45 -12.40
CA SER A 140 -7.71 15.70 -12.93
C SER A 140 -6.58 16.53 -13.57
N GLU A 141 -6.88 17.74 -14.03
CA GLU A 141 -5.88 18.59 -14.66
C GLU A 141 -4.73 18.93 -13.70
N GLY A 142 -3.58 18.26 -13.91
CA GLY A 142 -2.36 18.49 -13.17
C GLY A 142 -2.21 17.70 -11.87
N GLU A 143 -3.16 16.80 -11.54
CA GLU A 143 -3.14 15.97 -10.34
C GLU A 143 -2.95 14.49 -10.68
N TYR A 144 -2.03 13.84 -9.97
CA TYR A 144 -1.61 12.46 -10.24
C TYR A 144 -1.76 11.58 -9.01
N ARG A 145 -2.14 10.31 -9.20
CA ARG A 145 -2.28 9.29 -8.16
C ARG A 145 -1.47 8.04 -8.49
N ILE A 146 -1.01 7.33 -7.47
CA ILE A 146 -0.42 5.99 -7.65
C ILE A 146 -1.49 4.93 -7.90
N THR A 147 -1.27 4.04 -8.87
CA THR A 147 -2.13 2.89 -9.10
C THR A 147 -1.75 1.72 -8.19
N GLN A 148 -2.55 0.65 -8.14
CA GLN A 148 -2.13 -0.58 -7.44
C GLN A 148 -0.82 -1.15 -7.98
N LEU A 149 -0.61 -1.10 -9.30
CA LEU A 149 0.65 -1.51 -9.92
C LEU A 149 1.81 -0.60 -9.49
N GLY A 150 1.57 0.71 -9.38
CA GLY A 150 2.53 1.67 -8.84
C GLY A 150 2.91 1.38 -7.39
N ILE A 151 1.95 1.00 -6.54
CA ILE A 151 2.21 0.61 -5.14
C ILE A 151 3.13 -0.60 -5.12
N ARG A 152 2.79 -1.65 -5.88
CA ARG A 152 3.61 -2.86 -5.98
C ARG A 152 5.03 -2.55 -6.44
N ARG A 153 5.17 -1.70 -7.46
CA ARG A 153 6.49 -1.25 -7.95
C ARG A 153 7.26 -0.47 -6.89
N SER A 154 6.57 0.30 -6.05
CA SER A 154 7.19 1.06 -4.97
C SER A 154 7.71 0.14 -3.86
N GLU A 155 7.00 -0.94 -3.54
CA GLU A 155 7.49 -1.98 -2.62
C GLU A 155 8.79 -2.63 -3.14
N GLU A 156 8.88 -2.93 -4.44
CA GLU A 156 10.11 -3.44 -5.06
C GLU A 156 11.28 -2.46 -4.91
N ILE A 157 11.03 -1.16 -5.11
CA ILE A 157 12.03 -0.10 -4.92
C ILE A 157 12.49 -0.07 -3.45
N ILE A 158 11.56 -0.11 -2.50
CA ILE A 158 11.85 -0.10 -1.07
C ILE A 158 12.70 -1.31 -0.66
N ASN A 159 12.35 -2.50 -1.16
CA ASN A 159 13.11 -3.73 -0.87
C ASN A 159 14.54 -3.63 -1.41
N ALA A 160 14.73 -3.18 -2.64
CA ALA A 160 16.06 -2.97 -3.21
C ALA A 160 16.90 -1.95 -2.40
N LEU A 161 16.28 -0.88 -1.90
CA LEU A 161 16.96 0.09 -1.03
C LEU A 161 17.41 -0.53 0.30
N ARG A 162 16.60 -1.42 0.88
CA ARG A 162 16.91 -2.13 2.14
C ARG A 162 18.04 -3.13 1.95
N GLU A 163 18.00 -3.92 0.88
CA GLU A 163 19.05 -4.90 0.53
C GLU A 163 20.41 -4.23 0.31
N ASN A 164 20.43 -3.08 -0.37
CA ASN A 164 21.66 -2.31 -0.59
C ASN A 164 22.26 -1.75 0.72
N LYS A 165 21.43 -1.38 1.72
CA LYS A 165 21.94 -0.97 3.04
C LYS A 165 22.52 -2.15 3.83
N LEU A 166 21.92 -3.34 3.72
CA LEU A 166 22.40 -4.55 4.39
C LEU A 166 23.71 -5.07 3.79
N SER A 167 23.89 -4.97 2.48
CA SER A 167 25.13 -5.38 1.80
C SER A 167 26.28 -4.40 2.02
N ALA A 168 26.01 -3.10 2.18
CA ALA A 168 27.00 -2.10 2.56
C ALA A 168 27.50 -2.25 4.02
N GLY A 169 26.64 -2.73 4.93
CA GLY A 169 26.98 -2.98 6.33
C GLY A 169 27.84 -4.23 6.57
N ARG A 170 27.81 -5.23 5.67
CA ARG A 170 28.64 -6.45 5.76
C ARG A 170 30.07 -6.30 5.21
N ARG A 171 30.41 -5.15 4.62
CA ARG A 171 31.76 -4.85 4.10
C ARG A 171 32.58 -3.96 5.05
N ARG A 172 32.13 -3.80 6.30
CA ARG A 172 32.84 -3.09 7.36
C ARG A 172 33.16 -4.04 8.50
#